data_AF-A0A941HJJ0-F1
#
_entry.id   AF-A0A941HJJ0-F1
#
_cell.length_a   1.000
_cell.length_b   1.000
_cell.length_c   1.000
_cell.angle_alpha   90.00
_cell.angle_beta   90.00
_cell.angle_gamma   90.00
#
_symmetry.space_group_name_H-M   'P 1'
#
loop_
_entity.id
_entity.type
_entity.pdbx_description
1 polymer ?
#
loop_
_entity_poly.entity_id
_entity_poly.type
_entity_poly.pdbx_seq_one_letter_code
_entity_poly.pdbx_strand_id
1 'polypeptide(L)'
;MYQNDIDNQQDVSIGDILTIGKPSAQQYHYIHFPKTNFIIKRGGVANYKNLKGKSVVVTKIETSKDGKTIVTIKRKDGARFFGTLTTVKADLKSALDNKEIIL
;
A
#
# COMPACT_ATOMS: atom_id res chain seq x y z
N MET A 1 9.97 -28.45 -24.44
CA MET A 1 8.73 -28.18 -23.69
C MET A 1 9.07 -27.14 -22.66
N TYR A 2 8.45 -25.96 -22.74
CA TYR A 2 8.85 -24.78 -21.97
C TYR A 2 8.65 -25.02 -20.48
N GLN A 3 9.70 -24.77 -19.70
CA GLN A 3 9.65 -24.68 -18.26
C GLN A 3 8.74 -23.49 -17.94
N ASN A 4 7.56 -23.75 -17.36
CA ASN A 4 6.69 -22.69 -16.86
C ASN A 4 7.37 -22.11 -15.62
N ASP A 5 8.01 -20.95 -15.77
CA ASP A 5 8.35 -20.10 -14.65
C ASP A 5 7.03 -19.77 -13.94
N ILE A 6 6.78 -20.42 -12.81
CA ILE A 6 5.72 -19.99 -11.88
C ILE A 6 6.24 -18.67 -11.31
N ASP A 7 5.99 -17.59 -12.06
CA ASP A 7 6.08 -16.25 -11.52
C ASP A 7 5.04 -16.21 -10.42
N ASN A 8 5.51 -16.29 -9.18
CA ASN A 8 4.71 -16.20 -7.98
C ASN A 8 4.29 -14.73 -7.82
N GLN A 9 3.66 -14.16 -8.86
CA GLN A 9 2.95 -12.91 -8.77
C GLN A 9 1.71 -13.26 -7.98
N GLN A 10 1.70 -12.85 -6.72
CA GLN A 10 0.47 -12.87 -5.95
C GLN A 10 -0.52 -12.00 -6.71
N ASP A 11 -1.46 -12.65 -7.40
CA ASP A 11 -2.45 -12.05 -8.30
C ASP A 11 -3.46 -11.27 -7.47
N VAL A 12 -3.03 -10.11 -6.96
CA VAL A 12 -3.92 -9.18 -6.30
C VAL A 12 -4.78 -8.53 -7.36
N SER A 13 -6.08 -8.66 -7.21
CA SER A 13 -7.09 -8.11 -8.10
C SER A 13 -7.66 -6.80 -7.58
N ILE A 14 -8.25 -6.01 -8.49
CA ILE A 14 -8.99 -4.82 -8.10
C ILE A 14 -10.22 -5.27 -7.29
N GLY A 15 -10.40 -4.71 -6.10
CA GLY A 15 -11.45 -5.10 -5.16
C GLY A 15 -10.95 -5.96 -3.99
N ASP A 16 -9.73 -6.49 -4.07
CA ASP A 16 -9.18 -7.29 -2.98
C ASP A 16 -8.97 -6.47 -1.72
N ILE A 17 -9.21 -7.13 -0.59
CA ILE A 17 -9.02 -6.56 0.73
C ILE A 17 -7.65 -7.00 1.23
N LEU A 18 -6.79 -6.03 1.49
CA LEU A 18 -5.47 -6.23 2.05
C LEU A 18 -5.43 -5.66 3.46
N THR A 19 -4.49 -6.15 4.27
CA THR A 19 -4.24 -5.62 5.62
C THR A 19 -2.89 -4.91 5.65
N ILE A 20 -2.86 -3.68 6.16
CA ILE A 20 -1.60 -2.97 6.41
C ILE A 20 -0.89 -3.65 7.58
N GLY A 21 0.33 -4.13 7.34
CA GLY A 21 1.20 -4.76 8.32
C GLY A 21 1.98 -3.74 9.16
N LYS A 22 3.20 -4.13 9.54
CA LYS A 22 4.10 -3.25 10.32
C LYS A 22 4.92 -2.40 9.33
N PRO A 23 5.24 -1.13 9.66
CA PRO A 23 6.20 -0.39 8.85
C PRO A 23 7.57 -1.09 8.87
N SER A 24 8.28 -1.09 7.73
CA SER A 24 9.61 -1.67 7.62
C SER A 24 10.62 -0.94 8.52
N ALA A 25 10.42 0.36 8.76
CA ALA A 25 11.26 1.19 9.65
C ALA A 25 10.41 2.13 10.53
N GLN A 26 10.83 3.38 10.70
CA GLN A 26 10.07 4.41 11.44
C GLN A 26 8.81 4.85 10.69
N GLN A 27 8.79 4.67 9.36
CA GLN A 27 7.67 4.93 8.45
C GLN A 27 7.58 3.79 7.41
N TYR A 28 6.48 3.74 6.67
CA TYR A 28 6.34 2.81 5.54
C TYR A 28 7.23 3.26 4.39
N HIS A 29 7.96 2.33 3.80
CA HIS A 29 8.84 2.62 2.67
C HIS A 29 8.18 2.29 1.34
N TYR A 30 7.41 1.20 1.31
CA TYR A 30 6.80 0.67 0.08
C TYR A 30 5.36 1.14 -0.07
N ILE A 31 4.74 1.64 0.99
CA ILE A 31 3.51 2.45 0.90
C ILE A 31 3.91 3.92 0.80
N HIS A 32 3.69 4.50 -0.38
CA HIS A 32 4.09 5.87 -0.70
C HIS A 32 3.15 6.90 -0.07
N PHE A 33 3.51 7.32 1.14
CA PHE A 33 2.89 8.45 1.81
C PHE A 33 3.63 9.76 1.47
N PRO A 34 2.90 10.90 1.35
CA PRO A 34 3.52 12.21 1.30
C PRO A 34 4.39 12.46 2.53
N LYS A 35 5.40 13.34 2.42
CA LYS A 35 6.23 13.70 3.58
C LYS A 35 5.34 14.22 4.72
N THR A 36 5.72 13.91 5.96
CA THR A 36 5.02 14.33 7.18
C THR A 36 4.61 15.81 7.17
N ASN A 37 5.48 16.70 6.70
CA ASN A 37 5.18 18.13 6.58
C ASN A 37 3.99 18.44 5.65
N PHE A 38 3.82 17.70 4.55
CA PHE A 38 2.67 17.85 3.65
C PHE A 38 1.37 17.36 4.31
N ILE A 39 1.45 16.28 5.09
CA ILE A 39 0.30 15.77 5.84
C ILE A 39 -0.14 16.82 6.87
N ILE A 40 0.80 17.36 7.65
CA ILE A 40 0.54 18.38 8.69
C ILE A 40 0.01 19.68 8.07
N LYS A 41 0.64 20.18 7.00
CA LYS A 41 0.19 21.41 6.31
C LYS A 41 -1.23 21.31 5.74
N ARG A 42 -1.71 20.09 5.44
CA ARG A 42 -3.09 19.83 4.99
C ARG A 42 -4.07 19.59 6.14
N GLY A 43 -3.65 19.74 7.39
CA GLY A 43 -4.47 19.49 8.58
C GLY A 43 -4.57 18.01 8.99
N GLY A 44 -3.68 17.17 8.48
CA GLY A 44 -3.63 15.74 8.81
C GLY A 44 -2.70 15.43 9.97
N VAL A 45 -2.90 14.25 10.58
CA VAL A 45 -2.05 13.74 11.67
C VAL A 45 -1.26 12.54 11.15
N ALA A 46 0.06 12.69 11.01
CA ALA A 46 0.96 11.66 10.48
C ALA A 46 1.24 10.54 11.51
N ASN A 47 0.21 9.81 11.91
CA ASN A 47 0.32 8.68 12.83
C ASN A 47 0.45 7.36 12.08
N TYR A 48 1.69 7.01 11.73
CA TYR A 48 2.01 5.75 11.02
C TYR A 48 1.78 4.50 11.87
N LYS A 49 1.90 4.60 13.20
CA LYS A 49 1.69 3.49 14.13
C LYS A 49 0.25 2.97 14.09
N ASN A 50 -0.71 3.89 13.97
CA ASN A 50 -2.15 3.56 13.93
C ASN A 50 -2.63 2.95 12.60
N LEU A 51 -1.78 2.91 11.57
CA LEU A 51 -2.12 2.28 10.29
C LEU A 51 -1.95 0.76 10.32
N LYS A 52 -1.16 0.23 11.26
CA LYS A 52 -0.99 -1.22 11.40
C LYS A 52 -2.33 -1.89 11.73
N GLY A 53 -2.63 -2.98 11.02
CA GLY A 53 -3.84 -3.78 11.17
C GLY A 53 -5.09 -3.18 10.50
N LYS A 54 -4.95 -2.12 9.69
CA LYS A 54 -6.07 -1.54 8.96
C LYS A 54 -6.31 -2.27 7.64
N SER A 55 -7.57 -2.61 7.39
CA SER A 55 -7.99 -3.19 6.12
C SER A 55 -8.14 -2.11 5.06
N VAL A 56 -7.55 -2.36 3.89
CA VAL A 56 -7.57 -1.50 2.72
C VAL A 56 -8.05 -2.30 1.52
N VAL A 57 -8.59 -1.62 0.52
CA VAL A 57 -9.09 -2.21 -0.72
C VAL A 57 -8.27 -1.69 -1.87
N VAL A 58 -7.86 -2.57 -2.78
CA VAL A 58 -7.18 -2.19 -4.01
C VAL A 58 -8.19 -1.60 -4.98
N THR A 59 -7.95 -0.37 -5.42
CA THR A 59 -8.83 0.34 -6.37
C THR A 59 -8.25 0.40 -7.76
N LYS A 60 -6.92 0.34 -7.89
CA LYS A 60 -6.24 0.43 -9.17
C LYS A 60 -4.92 -0.31 -9.10
N ILE A 61 -4.53 -0.91 -10.22
CA ILE A 61 -3.23 -1.56 -10.39
C ILE A 61 -2.58 -0.89 -11.61
N GLU A 62 -1.36 -0.42 -11.45
CA GLU A 62 -0.56 0.25 -12.48
C GLU A 62 0.80 -0.43 -12.55
N THR A 63 1.22 -0.85 -13.74
CA THR A 63 2.59 -1.32 -13.95
C THR A 63 3.46 -0.13 -14.32
N SER A 64 4.50 0.12 -13.51
CA SER A 64 5.50 1.15 -13.80
C SER A 64 6.34 0.74 -15.02
N LYS A 65 6.96 1.73 -15.67
CA LYS A 65 7.88 1.50 -16.80
C LYS A 65 9.06 0.61 -16.44
N ASP A 66 9.44 0.58 -15.16
CA ASP A 66 10.51 -0.27 -14.62
C ASP A 66 10.05 -1.70 -14.30
N GLY A 67 8.83 -2.09 -14.65
CA GLY A 67 8.26 -3.41 -14.37
C GLY A 67 7.73 -3.59 -12.94
N LYS A 68 7.62 -2.51 -12.15
CA LYS A 68 7.09 -2.57 -10.78
C LYS A 68 5.57 -2.50 -10.76
N THR A 69 4.92 -3.35 -9.98
CA THR A 69 3.45 -3.33 -9.77
C THR A 69 3.09 -2.35 -8.67
N ILE A 70 2.53 -1.20 -9.06
CA ILE A 70 2.05 -0.15 -8.16
C ILE A 70 0.54 -0.27 -8.00
N VAL A 71 0.10 -0.55 -6.79
CA VAL A 71 -1.32 -0.61 -6.44
C VAL A 71 -1.76 0.69 -5.78
N THR A 72 -2.96 1.16 -6.11
CA THR A 72 -3.62 2.25 -5.39
C THR A 72 -4.62 1.64 -4.42
N ILE A 73 -4.51 2.00 -3.15
CA ILE A 73 -5.32 1.45 -2.07
C ILE A 73 -6.14 2.56 -1.40
N LYS A 74 -7.33 2.19 -0.94
CA LYS A 74 -8.21 3.01 -0.08
C LYS A 74 -8.53 2.24 1.19
N ARG A 75 -8.85 2.91 2.30
CA ARG A 75 -9.30 2.18 3.50
C ARG A 75 -10.68 1.56 3.27
N LYS A 76 -10.88 0.31 3.72
CA LYS A 76 -12.16 -0.40 3.61
C LYS A 76 -13.27 0.30 4.40
N ASP A 77 -12.92 0.89 5.54
CA ASP A 77 -13.83 1.63 6.42
C ASP A 77 -14.29 2.99 5.85
N GLY A 78 -13.80 3.39 4.68
CA GLY A 78 -14.12 4.69 4.07
C GLY A 78 -13.43 5.89 4.74
N ALA A 79 -12.65 5.67 5.80
CA ALA A 79 -11.90 6.73 6.44
C ALA A 79 -10.69 7.15 5.59
N ARG A 80 -10.19 8.35 5.84
CA ARG A 80 -9.01 8.89 5.17
C ARG A 80 -7.73 8.48 5.90
N PHE A 81 -6.67 8.18 5.16
CA PHE A 81 -5.32 8.09 5.70
C PHE A 81 -4.89 9.45 6.26
N PHE A 82 -4.40 9.45 7.50
CA PHE A 82 -4.02 10.65 8.25
C PHE A 82 -5.08 11.76 8.30
N GLY A 83 -6.36 11.42 8.11
CA GLY A 83 -7.48 12.37 8.10
C GLY A 83 -7.66 13.17 6.79
N THR A 84 -6.70 13.11 5.87
CA THR A 84 -6.70 13.99 4.66
C THR A 84 -6.62 13.22 3.35
N LEU A 85 -5.93 12.08 3.31
CA LEU A 85 -5.67 11.33 2.08
C LEU A 85 -6.73 10.23 1.89
N THR A 86 -7.44 10.23 0.77
CA THR A 86 -8.43 9.20 0.46
C THR A 86 -7.80 7.92 -0.09
N THR A 87 -6.77 8.07 -0.91
CA THR A 87 -6.05 6.97 -1.57
C THR A 87 -4.55 7.18 -1.47
N VAL A 88 -3.81 6.08 -1.49
CA VAL A 88 -2.34 6.08 -1.51
C VAL A 88 -1.83 5.00 -2.46
N LYS A 89 -0.63 5.20 -2.99
CA LYS A 89 0.04 4.22 -3.86
C LYS A 89 0.97 3.34 -3.01
N ALA A 90 1.08 2.07 -3.37
CA ALA A 90 2.01 1.14 -2.75
C ALA A 90 2.65 0.23 -3.81
N ASP A 91 3.93 -0.08 -3.63
CA ASP A 91 4.62 -1.12 -4.40
C ASP A 91 4.22 -2.48 -3.83
N LEU A 92 3.42 -3.24 -4.58
CA LEU A 92 2.80 -4.46 -4.06
C LEU A 92 3.83 -5.52 -3.71
N LYS A 93 4.74 -5.81 -4.66
CA LYS A 93 5.74 -6.87 -4.51
C LYS A 93 6.63 -6.59 -3.30
N SER A 94 7.16 -5.37 -3.24
CA SER A 94 8.09 -4.99 -2.18
C SER A 94 7.39 -4.88 -0.81
N ALA A 95 6.13 -4.43 -0.78
CA ALA A 95 5.35 -4.32 0.45
C ALA A 95 4.98 -5.69 1.04
N LEU A 96 4.68 -6.69 0.19
CA LEU A 96 4.45 -8.06 0.62
C LEU A 96 5.73 -8.70 1.15
N ASP A 97 6.84 -8.55 0.44
CA ASP A 97 8.16 -9.07 0.86
C ASP A 97 8.58 -8.54 2.24
N ASN A 98 8.27 -7.26 2.52
CA ASN A 98 8.59 -6.59 3.77
C ASN A 98 7.51 -6.70 4.85
N LYS A 99 6.41 -7.42 4.60
CA LYS A 99 5.27 -7.54 5.53
C LYS A 99 4.66 -6.18 5.90
N GLU A 100 4.79 -5.19 5.02
CA GLU A 100 4.06 -3.91 5.11
C GLU A 100 2.62 -4.07 4.62
N ILE A 101 2.37 -5.03 3.73
CA ILE A 101 1.05 -5.48 3.31
C ILE A 101 0.95 -6.99 3.56
N ILE A 102 -0.23 -7.42 4.01
CA ILE A 102 -0.55 -8.82 4.30
C ILE A 102 -1.87 -9.13 3.60
N LEU A 103 -1.93 -10.27 2.91
CA LEU A 103 -3.16 -10.83 2.32
C LEU A 103 -4.05 -11.46 3.40
#